data_AF-A0A957J996-F1
#
_entry.id   AF-A0A957J996-F1
#
_cell.length_a   1.000
_cell.length_b   1.000
_cell.length_c   1.000
_cell.angle_alpha   90.00
_cell.angle_beta   90.00
_cell.angle_gamma   90.00
#
_symmetry.space_group_name_H-M   'P 1'
#
loop_
_entity.id
_entity.type
_entity.pdbx_description
1 polymer ?
#
loop_
_entity_poly.entity_id
_entity_poly.type
_entity_poly.pdbx_seq_one_letter_code
_entity_poly.pdbx_strand_id
1 'polypeptide(L)'
;MTIATPERYAEMLDAARRGGYAYPAINVTSTQTLNAALQGFAEAESDGIIQVSVGGSAYFSGQSVNDRVVGSLAFAAFAHEVAARYPNITVALHTDHCAKQYLDEWVRPLLAHEAEQVKRGEEPTFQSHMWDGSTVPLEENLDIASELLEKSVKAH
;
A
#
# COMPACT_ATOMS: atom_id res chain seq x y z
N MET A 1 -17.30 2.53 0.04
CA MET A 1 -16.20 1.81 0.70
C MET A 1 -15.12 2.83 1.03
N THR A 2 -14.52 2.75 2.21
CA THR A 2 -13.52 3.72 2.70
C THR A 2 -12.13 3.44 2.14
N ILE A 3 -11.78 2.16 1.90
CA ILE A 3 -10.58 1.84 1.14
C ILE A 3 -10.81 2.24 -0.31
N ALA A 4 -9.86 2.99 -0.88
CA ALA A 4 -9.91 3.48 -2.24
C ALA A 4 -9.90 2.31 -3.24
N THR A 5 -10.81 2.30 -4.22
CA THR A 5 -10.58 1.48 -5.42
C THR A 5 -9.40 2.07 -6.23
N PRO A 6 -8.81 1.34 -7.19
CA PRO A 6 -7.77 1.87 -8.06
C PRO A 6 -8.18 3.18 -8.76
N GLU A 7 -9.41 3.27 -9.28
CA GLU A 7 -9.93 4.47 -9.93
C GLU A 7 -10.03 5.62 -8.93
N ARG A 8 -10.55 5.34 -7.73
CA ARG A 8 -10.70 6.36 -6.70
C ARG A 8 -9.35 6.88 -6.23
N TYR A 9 -8.34 6.00 -6.13
CA TYR A 9 -6.99 6.42 -5.74
C TYR A 9 -6.34 7.29 -6.82
N ALA A 10 -6.52 6.95 -8.10
CA ALA A 10 -6.08 7.81 -9.20
C ALA A 10 -6.75 9.19 -9.16
N GLU A 11 -8.07 9.24 -8.92
CA GLU A 11 -8.80 10.50 -8.75
C GLU A 11 -8.29 11.34 -7.59
N MET A 12 -7.95 10.72 -6.45
CA MET A 12 -7.35 11.40 -5.30
C MET A 12 -6.07 12.11 -5.74
N LEU A 13 -5.11 11.37 -6.33
CA LEU A 13 -3.82 11.93 -6.74
C LEU A 13 -3.97 13.06 -7.76
N ASP A 14 -4.91 12.89 -8.70
CA ASP A 14 -5.25 13.90 -9.70
C ASP A 14 -5.87 15.16 -9.07
N ALA A 15 -6.75 15.00 -8.08
CA ALA A 15 -7.35 16.11 -7.33
C ALA A 15 -6.28 16.87 -6.54
N ALA A 16 -5.37 16.16 -5.86
CA ALA A 16 -4.24 16.75 -5.15
C ALA A 16 -3.35 17.58 -6.08
N ARG A 17 -3.00 17.02 -7.25
CA ARG A 17 -2.23 17.71 -8.28
C ARG A 17 -2.92 18.98 -8.78
N ARG A 18 -4.22 18.93 -9.07
CA ARG A 18 -4.99 20.10 -9.53
C ARG A 18 -5.18 21.15 -8.43
N GLY A 19 -5.37 20.71 -7.20
CA GLY A 19 -5.62 21.56 -6.05
C GLY A 19 -4.37 22.14 -5.40
N GLY A 20 -3.17 21.67 -5.77
CA GLY A 20 -1.91 22.13 -5.19
C GLY A 20 -1.71 21.68 -3.74
N TYR A 21 -2.25 20.52 -3.36
CA TYR A 21 -2.08 19.91 -2.05
C TYR A 21 -1.48 18.50 -2.17
N ALA A 22 -1.20 17.86 -1.04
CA ALA A 22 -0.68 16.50 -0.98
C ALA A 22 -1.41 15.70 0.09
N TYR A 23 -1.39 14.37 -0.05
CA TYR A 23 -1.87 13.47 0.99
C TYR A 23 -0.71 12.98 1.87
N PRO A 24 -0.91 12.93 3.20
CA PRO A 24 0.03 12.26 4.08
C PRO A 24 0.03 10.75 3.83
N ALA A 25 1.23 10.15 3.83
CA ALA A 25 1.42 8.70 3.84
C ALA A 25 2.02 8.27 5.19
N ILE A 26 1.21 7.63 6.04
CA ILE A 26 1.58 7.34 7.43
C ILE A 26 2.06 5.90 7.57
N ASN A 27 3.32 5.70 7.97
CA ASN A 27 3.81 4.37 8.33
C ASN A 27 3.10 3.85 9.59
N VAL A 28 2.63 2.61 9.53
CA VAL A 28 2.02 1.92 10.66
C VAL A 28 2.68 0.57 10.89
N THR A 29 2.59 0.08 12.12
CA THR A 29 3.23 -1.17 12.56
C THR A 29 2.34 -2.01 13.46
N SER A 30 1.13 -1.54 13.77
CA SER A 30 0.19 -2.24 14.63
C SER A 30 -1.24 -1.77 14.37
N THR A 31 -2.20 -2.49 14.96
CA THR A 31 -3.60 -2.05 14.95
C THR A 31 -3.79 -0.70 15.64
N GLN A 32 -3.01 -0.40 16.70
CA GLN A 32 -3.07 0.90 17.38
C GLN A 32 -2.61 2.06 16.49
N THR A 33 -1.50 1.90 15.77
CA THR A 33 -0.97 2.95 14.89
C THR A 33 -1.83 3.16 13.65
N LEU A 34 -2.40 2.08 13.11
CA LEU A 34 -3.42 2.14 12.07
C LEU A 34 -4.68 2.87 12.52
N ASN A 35 -5.22 2.54 13.70
CA ASN A 35 -6.39 3.24 14.24
C ASN A 35 -6.12 4.73 14.45
N ALA A 36 -4.93 5.09 14.93
CA ALA A 36 -4.53 6.48 15.12
C ALA A 36 -4.46 7.24 13.78
N ALA A 37 -3.93 6.62 12.72
CA ALA A 37 -3.88 7.23 11.39
C ALA A 37 -5.29 7.45 10.82
N LEU A 38 -6.18 6.45 10.92
CA LEU A 38 -7.57 6.55 10.47
C LEU A 38 -8.33 7.65 11.23
N GLN A 39 -8.17 7.72 12.55
CA GLN A 39 -8.76 8.78 13.36
C GLN A 39 -8.25 10.16 12.93
N GLY A 40 -6.93 10.31 12.75
CA GLY A 40 -6.33 11.57 12.33
C GLY A 40 -6.86 12.06 10.97
N PHE A 41 -7.02 11.16 10.00
CA PHE A 41 -7.64 11.50 8.70
C PHE A 41 -9.10 11.91 8.85
N ALA A 42 -9.87 11.20 9.66
CA ALA A 42 -11.28 11.48 9.87
C ALA A 42 -11.50 12.84 10.56
N GLU A 43 -10.71 13.15 11.59
CA GLU A 43 -10.78 14.44 12.30
C GLU A 43 -10.31 15.61 11.44
N ALA A 44 -9.38 15.36 10.52
CA ALA A 44 -8.93 16.36 9.55
C ALA A 44 -9.86 16.50 8.33
N GLU A 45 -10.93 15.70 8.24
CA GLU A 45 -11.80 15.58 7.07
C GLU A 45 -11.01 15.39 5.76
N SER A 46 -9.94 14.59 5.84
CA SER A 46 -8.99 14.39 4.75
C SER A 46 -8.94 12.93 4.31
N ASP A 47 -8.85 12.72 3.00
CA ASP A 47 -8.36 11.43 2.49
C ASP A 47 -6.88 11.27 2.85
N GLY A 48 -6.35 10.05 2.73
CA GLY A 48 -4.96 9.79 3.10
C GLY A 48 -4.39 8.47 2.57
N ILE A 49 -3.12 8.23 2.88
CA ILE A 49 -2.41 6.99 2.53
C ILE A 49 -1.90 6.37 3.84
N ILE A 50 -2.07 5.06 4.00
CA ILE A 50 -1.49 4.30 5.10
C ILE A 50 -0.52 3.30 4.51
N GLN A 51 0.71 3.31 5.03
CA GLN A 51 1.78 2.51 4.48
C GLN A 51 2.45 1.59 5.49
N VAL A 52 2.95 0.46 5.01
CA VAL A 52 3.78 -0.46 5.79
C VAL A 52 5.15 -0.58 5.14
N SER A 53 6.21 -0.49 5.94
CA SER A 53 7.59 -0.71 5.47
C SER A 53 7.98 -2.18 5.51
N VAL A 54 9.17 -2.50 5.00
CA VAL A 54 9.79 -3.84 5.14
C VAL A 54 9.74 -4.30 6.60
N GLY A 55 10.15 -3.42 7.52
CA GLY A 55 10.16 -3.71 8.96
C GLY A 55 8.76 -3.73 9.57
N GLY A 56 7.87 -2.81 9.16
CA GLY A 56 6.50 -2.78 9.65
C GLY A 56 5.70 -4.02 9.27
N SER A 57 5.84 -4.47 8.02
CA SER A 57 5.21 -5.69 7.52
C SER A 57 5.70 -6.92 8.26
N ALA A 58 7.02 -7.07 8.44
CA ALA A 58 7.56 -8.16 9.26
C ALA A 58 7.04 -8.11 10.71
N TYR A 59 6.94 -6.92 11.30
CA TYR A 59 6.43 -6.74 12.66
C TYR A 59 4.96 -7.18 12.81
N PHE A 60 4.11 -6.89 11.81
CA PHE A 60 2.70 -7.35 11.81
C PHE A 60 2.55 -8.87 11.80
N SER A 61 3.50 -9.60 11.22
CA SER A 61 3.51 -11.08 11.28
C SER A 61 3.94 -11.63 12.64
N GLY A 62 4.54 -10.79 13.50
CA GLY A 62 5.15 -11.17 14.77
C GLY A 62 6.62 -11.60 14.63
N GLN A 63 7.43 -11.30 15.65
CA GLN A 63 8.89 -11.50 15.61
C GLN A 63 9.34 -12.93 15.31
N SER A 64 8.55 -13.93 15.71
CA SER A 64 8.88 -15.34 15.48
C SER A 64 8.54 -15.81 14.06
N VAL A 65 7.58 -15.16 13.39
CA VAL A 65 7.18 -15.48 12.01
C VAL A 65 8.05 -14.67 11.05
N ASN A 66 8.18 -13.37 11.28
CA ASN A 66 9.03 -12.45 10.52
C ASN A 66 8.83 -12.54 8.99
N ASP A 67 7.58 -12.76 8.57
CA ASP A 67 7.18 -12.90 7.17
C ASP A 67 6.47 -11.62 6.71
N ARG A 68 7.07 -10.95 5.72
CA ARG A 68 6.60 -9.65 5.25
C ARG A 68 5.29 -9.74 4.49
N VAL A 69 5.09 -10.80 3.70
CA VAL A 69 3.87 -10.99 2.92
C VAL A 69 2.71 -11.27 3.86
N VAL A 70 2.88 -12.22 4.79
CA VAL A 70 1.86 -12.56 5.79
C VAL A 70 1.48 -11.32 6.62
N GLY A 71 2.47 -10.56 7.09
CA GLY A 71 2.22 -9.37 7.87
C GLY A 71 1.54 -8.24 7.08
N SER A 72 1.92 -8.02 5.82
CA SER A 72 1.23 -7.07 4.93
C SER A 72 -0.23 -7.45 4.69
N LEU A 73 -0.52 -8.73 4.42
CA LEU A 73 -1.90 -9.21 4.21
C LEU A 73 -2.74 -9.13 5.49
N ALA A 74 -2.15 -9.47 6.64
CA ALA A 74 -2.81 -9.34 7.95
C ALA A 74 -3.14 -7.88 8.29
N PHE A 75 -2.20 -6.97 8.03
CA PHE A 75 -2.41 -5.53 8.13
C PHE A 75 -3.57 -5.08 7.23
N ALA A 76 -3.53 -5.43 5.95
CA ALA A 76 -4.53 -4.98 4.99
C ALA A 76 -5.93 -5.50 5.37
N ALA A 77 -6.06 -6.78 5.72
CA ALA A 77 -7.34 -7.34 6.16
C ALA A 77 -7.94 -6.58 7.36
N PHE A 78 -7.13 -6.25 8.37
CA PHE A 78 -7.59 -5.45 9.50
C PHE A 78 -7.92 -4.00 9.07
N ALA A 79 -7.13 -3.40 8.19
CA ALA A 79 -7.37 -2.06 7.67
C ALA A 79 -8.69 -1.98 6.91
N HIS A 80 -9.00 -2.93 6.04
CA HIS A 80 -10.29 -2.98 5.32
C HIS A 80 -11.48 -3.05 6.30
N GLU A 81 -11.41 -3.91 7.31
CA GLU A 81 -12.47 -4.07 8.31
C GLU A 81 -12.73 -2.77 9.09
N VAL A 82 -11.67 -2.14 9.61
CA VAL A 82 -11.81 -0.94 10.44
C VAL A 82 -12.11 0.30 9.61
N ALA A 83 -11.48 0.45 8.44
CA ALA A 83 -11.71 1.59 7.56
C ALA A 83 -13.19 1.67 7.14
N ALA A 84 -13.91 0.55 6.98
CA ALA A 84 -15.34 0.54 6.67
C ALA A 84 -16.23 1.32 7.67
N ARG A 85 -15.70 1.67 8.86
CA ARG A 85 -16.38 2.49 9.87
C ARG A 85 -16.15 4.00 9.74
N TYR A 86 -15.36 4.43 8.75
CA TYR A 86 -15.04 5.84 8.46
C TYR A 86 -15.62 6.25 7.09
N PRO A 87 -16.95 6.49 6.98
CA PRO A 87 -17.61 6.70 5.69
C PRO A 87 -17.27 8.04 4.99
N ASN A 88 -16.66 8.98 5.72
CA ASN A 88 -16.45 10.36 5.25
C ASN A 88 -15.03 10.61 4.71
N ILE A 89 -14.15 9.61 4.73
CA ILE A 89 -12.79 9.69 4.19
C ILE A 89 -12.54 8.53 3.24
N THR A 90 -11.52 8.69 2.41
CA THR A 90 -10.98 7.65 1.54
C THR A 90 -9.53 7.40 1.92
N VAL A 91 -9.13 6.13 2.05
CA VAL A 91 -7.75 5.76 2.39
C VAL A 91 -7.20 4.74 1.39
N ALA A 92 -6.01 4.99 0.89
CA ALA A 92 -5.26 4.01 0.10
C ALA A 92 -4.24 3.28 0.97
N LEU A 93 -4.15 1.96 0.80
CA LEU A 93 -3.08 1.14 1.37
C LEU A 93 -1.87 1.11 0.43
N HIS A 94 -0.67 1.26 1.02
CA HIS A 94 0.60 1.33 0.31
C HIS A 94 1.68 0.46 0.97
N THR A 95 2.64 -0.06 0.20
CA THR A 95 3.89 -0.59 0.75
C THR A 95 5.04 0.36 0.46
N ASP A 96 5.75 0.75 1.51
CA ASP A 96 6.87 1.67 1.49
C ASP A 96 8.17 1.02 0.95
N HIS A 97 9.28 1.76 0.91
CA HIS A 97 10.60 1.40 0.36
C HIS A 97 10.90 -0.12 0.26
N CYS A 98 10.82 -0.69 -0.95
CA CYS A 98 11.29 -2.05 -1.25
C CYS A 98 12.56 -2.02 -2.11
N ALA A 99 13.72 -2.19 -1.47
CA ALA A 99 15.00 -2.33 -2.15
C ALA A 99 15.15 -3.69 -2.85
N LYS A 100 16.09 -3.81 -3.80
CA LYS A 100 16.28 -5.00 -4.65
C LYS A 100 16.28 -6.32 -3.87
N GLN A 101 16.96 -6.35 -2.74
CA GLN A 101 17.10 -7.54 -1.89
C GLN A 101 15.80 -8.03 -1.24
N TYR A 102 14.73 -7.22 -1.23
CA TYR A 102 13.43 -7.57 -0.64
C TYR A 102 12.35 -7.85 -1.69
N LEU A 103 12.60 -7.57 -2.98
CA LEU A 103 11.58 -7.65 -4.03
C LEU A 103 10.92 -9.02 -4.13
N ASP A 104 11.74 -10.07 -4.21
CA ASP A 104 11.29 -11.46 -4.41
C ASP A 104 10.60 -12.04 -3.16
N GLU A 105 10.89 -11.49 -1.99
CA GLU A 105 10.33 -11.92 -0.72
C GLU A 105 9.16 -11.03 -0.23
N TRP A 106 8.77 -10.01 -1.01
CA TRP A 106 7.75 -9.05 -0.55
C TRP A 106 6.87 -8.47 -1.67
N VAL A 107 7.33 -7.46 -2.42
CA VAL A 107 6.48 -6.74 -3.38
C VAL A 107 6.08 -7.62 -4.58
N ARG A 108 6.98 -8.43 -5.15
CA ARG A 108 6.61 -9.34 -6.26
C ARG A 108 5.55 -10.37 -5.84
N PRO A 109 5.66 -11.03 -4.66
CA PRO A 109 4.58 -11.87 -4.14
C PRO A 109 3.25 -11.15 -3.92
N LEU A 110 3.27 -9.92 -3.40
CA LEU A 110 2.05 -9.12 -3.19
C LEU A 110 1.36 -8.79 -4.53
N LEU A 111 2.12 -8.28 -5.50
CA LEU A 111 1.60 -8.02 -6.86
C LEU A 111 1.03 -9.28 -7.53
N ALA A 112 1.65 -10.44 -7.30
CA ALA A 112 1.13 -11.71 -7.80
C ALA A 112 -0.18 -12.10 -7.12
N HIS A 113 -0.30 -11.90 -5.81
CA HIS A 113 -1.53 -12.14 -5.06
C HIS A 113 -2.68 -11.26 -5.58
N GLU A 114 -2.42 -9.97 -5.77
CA GLU A 114 -3.40 -8.98 -6.23
C GLU A 114 -3.83 -9.21 -7.67
N ALA A 115 -2.90 -9.60 -8.56
CA ALA A 115 -3.27 -10.01 -9.91
C ALA A 115 -4.24 -11.20 -9.93
N GLU A 116 -4.14 -12.12 -8.96
CA GLU A 116 -5.13 -13.19 -8.80
C GLU A 116 -6.46 -12.71 -8.21
N GLN A 117 -6.46 -11.67 -7.36
CA GLN A 117 -7.69 -11.01 -6.87
C GLN A 117 -8.44 -10.35 -8.02
N VAL A 118 -7.75 -9.54 -8.82
CA VAL A 118 -8.34 -8.84 -9.98
C VAL A 118 -8.89 -9.83 -11.00
N LYS A 119 -8.19 -10.95 -11.25
CA LYS A 119 -8.73 -12.03 -12.11
C LYS A 119 -10.03 -12.64 -11.60
N ARG A 120 -10.27 -12.62 -10.28
CA ARG A 120 -11.52 -13.07 -9.65
C ARG A 120 -12.60 -11.97 -9.61
N GLY A 121 -12.31 -10.77 -10.10
CA GLY A 121 -13.19 -9.61 -10.02
C GLY A 121 -13.23 -8.96 -8.63
N GLU A 122 -12.18 -9.18 -7.82
CA GLU A 122 -11.97 -8.54 -6.53
C GLU A 122 -11.10 -7.29 -6.69
N GLU A 123 -11.24 -6.33 -5.77
CA GLU A 123 -10.30 -5.21 -5.64
C GLU A 123 -8.93 -5.72 -5.13
N PRO A 124 -7.81 -5.08 -5.51
CA PRO A 124 -6.51 -5.45 -4.97
C PRO A 124 -6.38 -5.12 -3.49
N THR A 125 -5.50 -5.87 -2.82
CA THR A 125 -5.20 -5.68 -1.40
C THR A 125 -4.54 -4.32 -1.11
N PHE A 126 -3.58 -3.91 -1.94
CA PHE A 126 -2.97 -2.59 -1.90
C PHE A 126 -3.29 -1.82 -3.17
N GLN A 127 -3.27 -0.50 -3.06
CA GLN A 127 -3.53 0.41 -4.19
C GLN A 127 -2.22 0.94 -4.80
N SER A 128 -1.08 0.67 -4.15
CA SER A 128 0.24 1.01 -4.66
C SER A 128 1.37 0.31 -3.89
N HIS A 129 2.50 0.16 -4.57
CA HIS A 129 3.75 -0.36 -4.00
C HIS A 129 4.94 0.53 -4.40
N MET A 130 5.91 0.69 -3.51
CA MET A 130 7.15 1.41 -3.78
C MET A 130 8.28 0.46 -4.17
N TRP A 131 8.80 0.63 -5.38
CA TRP A 131 10.12 0.14 -5.78
C TRP A 131 11.18 1.20 -5.42
N ASP A 132 12.15 0.83 -4.57
CA ASP A 132 13.28 1.70 -4.25
C ASP A 132 14.60 1.12 -4.81
N GLY A 133 14.85 1.43 -6.08
CA GLY A 133 16.10 1.10 -6.77
C GLY A 133 17.23 2.11 -6.56
N SER A 134 17.15 3.00 -5.57
CA SER A 134 18.14 4.08 -5.41
C SER A 134 19.58 3.62 -5.12
N THR A 135 19.75 2.35 -4.72
CA THR A 135 21.06 1.74 -4.42
C THR A 135 21.68 0.99 -5.61
N VAL A 136 20.95 0.83 -6.72
CA VAL A 136 21.45 0.21 -7.96
C VAL A 136 21.68 1.27 -9.05
N PRO A 137 22.48 0.99 -10.11
CA PRO A 137 22.62 1.91 -11.23
C PRO A 137 21.27 2.31 -11.85
N LEU A 138 21.17 3.53 -12.39
CA LEU A 138 19.91 4.06 -12.92
C LEU A 138 19.30 3.18 -14.01
N GLU A 139 20.11 2.64 -14.92
CA GLU A 139 19.65 1.74 -15.98
C GLU A 139 18.97 0.50 -15.39
N GLU A 140 19.64 -0.17 -14.46
CA GLU A 140 19.09 -1.33 -13.74
C GLU A 140 17.83 -0.98 -12.93
N ASN A 141 17.82 0.20 -12.28
CA ASN A 141 16.65 0.69 -11.56
C ASN A 141 15.42 0.81 -12.48
N LEU A 142 15.60 1.41 -13.66
CA LEU A 142 14.52 1.62 -14.62
C LEU A 142 14.07 0.32 -15.30
N ASP A 143 14.98 -0.61 -15.58
CA ASP A 143 14.63 -1.93 -16.12
C ASP A 143 13.71 -2.69 -15.14
N ILE A 144 14.09 -2.72 -13.86
CA ILE A 144 13.26 -3.34 -12.81
C ILE A 144 11.95 -2.57 -12.63
N ALA A 145 11.97 -1.23 -12.67
CA ALA A 145 10.76 -0.42 -12.55
C ALA A 145 9.77 -0.71 -13.69
N SER A 146 10.25 -0.90 -14.92
CA SER A 146 9.40 -1.26 -16.06
C SER A 146 8.74 -2.63 -15.88
N GLU A 147 9.50 -3.63 -15.43
CA GLU A 147 8.97 -4.96 -15.11
C GLU A 147 7.89 -4.88 -14.01
N LEU A 148 8.16 -4.14 -12.93
CA LEU A 148 7.23 -4.00 -11.82
C LEU A 148 5.99 -3.19 -12.20
N LEU A 149 6.12 -2.19 -13.08
CA LEU A 149 4.98 -1.44 -13.60
C LEU A 149 4.04 -2.34 -14.40
N GLU A 150 4.56 -3.22 -15.26
CA GLU A 150 3.74 -4.19 -15.99
C GLU A 150 3.00 -5.16 -15.05
N LYS A 151 3.61 -5.53 -13.92
CA LYS A 151 2.96 -6.35 -12.88
C LYS A 151 1.91 -5.54 -12.13
N SER A 152 2.20 -4.29 -11.78
CA SER A 152 1.27 -3.38 -11.09
C SER A 152 0.00 -3.15 -11.91
N VAL A 153 0.14 -2.97 -13.23
CA VAL A 153 -0.99 -2.83 -14.17
C VAL A 153 -1.81 -4.12 -14.31
N LYS A 154 -1.25 -5.29 -13.99
CA LYS A 154 -2.03 -6.56 -13.94
C LYS A 154 -2.71 -6.77 -12.59
N ALA A 155 -2.21 -6.10 -11.55
CA ALA A 155 -2.72 -6.17 -10.20
C ALA A 155 -3.84 -5.14 -9.92
N HIS A 156 -4.16 -4.27 -10.88
CA HIS A 156 -5.19 -3.24 -10.78
C HIS A 156 -5.97 -3.21 -12.10
#